data_AF-A0A081ARR8-F1
#
_entry.id   AF-A0A081ARR8-F1
#
_cell.length_a   1.000
_cell.length_b   1.000
_cell.length_c   1.000
_cell.angle_alpha   90.00
_cell.angle_beta   90.00
_cell.angle_gamma   90.00
#
_symmetry.space_group_name_H-M   'P 1'
#
loop_
_entity.id
_entity.type
_entity.pdbx_description
1 polymer ?
#
loop_
_entity_poly.entity_id
_entity_poly.type
_entity_poly.pdbx_seq_one_letter_code
_entity_poly.pdbx_strand_id
1 'polypeptide(L)'
;MCRINEVLLVKRRDIQLGLQRKSRKKGLLIWFGYFTIHDRKTDHDPLASHTYALHLLPEEERAAEALTHLSRWFEYARTKLHHNWSEDEYAFPSLIKVPRGSRKRARGDDTTDARAFANVGIKWCSPMSDSNFAKC
;
A
#
# COMPACT_ATOMS: atom_id res chain seq x y z
N MET A 1 -10.64 -13.32 -5.00
CA MET A 1 -10.61 -11.85 -4.79
C MET A 1 -10.34 -11.56 -3.31
N CYS A 2 -9.60 -10.49 -3.00
CA CYS A 2 -9.40 -9.99 -1.63
C CYS A 2 -10.32 -8.78 -1.38
N ARG A 3 -10.72 -8.57 -0.12
CA ARG A 3 -11.47 -7.39 0.32
C ARG A 3 -10.50 -6.29 0.71
N ILE A 4 -10.87 -5.03 0.48
CA ILE A 4 -10.02 -3.87 0.83
C ILE A 4 -9.62 -3.88 2.31
N ASN A 5 -10.55 -4.22 3.20
CA ASN A 5 -10.30 -4.28 4.66
C ASN A 5 -9.31 -5.39 5.04
N GLU A 6 -9.15 -6.43 4.22
CA GLU A 6 -8.10 -7.44 4.43
C GLU A 6 -6.74 -6.90 3.99
N VAL A 7 -6.70 -6.15 2.86
CA VAL A 7 -5.48 -5.58 2.29
C VAL A 7 -4.88 -4.48 3.18
N LEU A 8 -5.73 -3.63 3.78
CA LEU A 8 -5.27 -2.55 4.66
C LEU A 8 -4.64 -3.05 5.97
N LEU A 9 -4.83 -4.33 6.31
CA LEU A 9 -4.25 -4.98 7.48
C LEU A 9 -2.98 -5.77 7.18
N VAL A 10 -2.57 -5.84 5.91
CA VAL A 10 -1.34 -6.54 5.49
C VAL A 10 -0.13 -5.86 6.11
N LYS A 11 0.73 -6.66 6.75
CA LYS A 11 1.98 -6.20 7.34
C LYS A 11 3.14 -6.34 6.35
N ARG A 12 4.24 -5.66 6.64
CA ARG A 12 5.47 -5.74 5.84
C ARG A 12 5.93 -7.19 5.67
N ARG A 13 5.90 -8.00 6.73
CA ARG A 13 6.29 -9.42 6.71
C ARG A 13 5.47 -10.30 5.81
N ASP A 14 4.23 -9.89 5.56
CA ASP A 14 3.29 -10.66 4.76
C ASP A 14 3.53 -10.44 3.25
N ILE A 15 4.43 -9.51 2.88
CA ILE A 15 4.75 -9.13 1.50
C ILE A 15 6.17 -9.53 1.15
N GLN A 16 6.34 -10.23 0.03
CA GLN A 16 7.64 -10.50 -0.55
C GLN A 16 7.72 -10.02 -2.00
N LEU A 17 8.73 -9.20 -2.30
CA LEU A 17 8.95 -8.59 -3.62
C LEU A 17 10.34 -8.99 -4.16
N GLY A 18 10.57 -8.74 -5.45
CA GLY A 18 11.87 -8.99 -6.09
C GLY A 18 12.18 -10.47 -6.30
N LEU A 19 11.17 -11.34 -6.27
CA LEU A 19 11.33 -12.77 -6.51
C LEU A 19 11.48 -13.05 -7.99
N GLN A 20 12.17 -14.13 -8.32
CA GLN A 20 12.41 -14.56 -9.69
C GLN A 20 12.13 -16.05 -9.87
N ARG A 21 11.58 -16.43 -11.01
CA ARG A 21 11.44 -17.83 -11.42
C ARG A 21 11.71 -18.01 -12.91
N LYS A 22 12.13 -19.20 -13.30
CA LYS A 22 12.28 -19.56 -14.72
C LYS A 22 10.91 -19.76 -15.37
N SER A 23 10.71 -19.17 -16.54
CA SER A 23 9.54 -19.37 -17.37
C SER A 23 9.52 -20.78 -17.95
N ARG A 24 8.34 -21.41 -17.90
CA ARG A 24 8.12 -22.75 -18.47
C ARG A 24 8.14 -22.78 -20.00
N LYS A 25 7.92 -21.65 -20.68
CA LYS A 25 7.76 -21.61 -22.14
C LYS A 25 9.01 -21.16 -22.91
N LYS A 26 9.94 -20.43 -22.29
CA LYS A 26 11.06 -19.78 -23.02
C LYS A 26 12.36 -19.63 -22.23
N GLY A 27 12.49 -20.22 -21.04
CA GLY A 27 13.68 -20.05 -20.19
C GLY A 27 13.91 -18.63 -19.65
N LEU A 28 13.06 -17.66 -20.01
CA LEU A 28 13.09 -16.28 -19.55
C LEU A 28 12.87 -16.21 -18.03
N LEU A 29 13.54 -15.26 -17.37
CA LEU A 29 13.30 -14.96 -15.96
C LEU A 29 12.01 -14.13 -15.84
N ILE A 30 11.13 -14.57 -14.95
CA ILE A 30 9.89 -13.86 -14.59
C ILE A 30 10.09 -13.28 -13.20
N TRP A 31 10.00 -11.96 -13.10
CA TRP A 31 9.94 -11.25 -11.82
C TRP A 31 8.52 -11.29 -11.27
N PHE A 32 8.42 -11.54 -9.98
CA PHE A 32 7.14 -11.57 -9.28
C PHE A 32 7.31 -11.17 -7.82
N GLY A 33 6.17 -10.97 -7.17
CA GLY A 33 6.07 -10.89 -5.73
C GLY A 33 4.86 -11.69 -5.27
N TYR A 34 4.60 -11.66 -3.97
CA TYR A 34 3.33 -12.10 -3.43
C TYR A 34 3.04 -11.35 -2.13
N PHE A 35 1.78 -11.43 -1.72
CA PHE A 35 1.41 -11.13 -0.34
C PHE A 35 0.47 -12.21 0.20
N THR A 36 0.52 -12.44 1.51
CA THR A 36 -0.35 -13.41 2.18
C THR A 36 -1.32 -12.68 3.10
N ILE A 37 -2.61 -12.99 2.98
CA ILE A 37 -3.60 -12.56 3.97
C ILE A 37 -3.81 -13.74 4.91
N HIS A 38 -3.60 -13.50 6.20
CA HIS A 38 -3.85 -14.46 7.28
C HIS A 38 -5.25 -14.27 7.87
N ASP A 39 -5.73 -15.27 8.61
CA ASP A 39 -6.98 -15.23 9.37
C ASP A 39 -8.20 -14.78 8.54
N ARG A 40 -8.27 -15.23 7.28
CA ARG A 40 -9.45 -14.97 6.46
C ARG A 40 -10.60 -15.73 7.09
N LYS A 41 -11.59 -15.00 7.59
CA LYS A 41 -12.90 -15.56 7.96
C LYS A 41 -13.59 -16.11 6.71
N THR A 42 -13.27 -17.35 6.38
CA THR A 42 -14.01 -18.17 5.44
C THR A 42 -14.97 -19.04 6.22
N ASP A 43 -16.09 -19.46 5.61
CA ASP A 43 -17.14 -20.24 6.29
C ASP A 43 -16.63 -21.59 6.84
N HIS A 44 -15.49 -22.07 6.35
CA HIS A 44 -14.94 -23.38 6.70
C HIS A 44 -13.69 -23.34 7.59
N ASP A 45 -12.85 -22.31 7.48
CA ASP A 45 -11.64 -22.18 8.31
C ASP A 45 -11.35 -20.68 8.60
N PRO A 46 -11.49 -20.23 9.85
CA PRO A 46 -11.19 -18.86 10.24
C PRO A 46 -9.68 -18.55 10.31
N LEU A 47 -8.82 -19.57 10.28
CA LEU A 47 -7.35 -19.46 10.22
C LEU A 47 -6.81 -19.62 8.79
N ALA A 48 -7.70 -19.70 7.80
CA ALA A 48 -7.31 -19.86 6.42
C ALA A 48 -6.43 -18.67 5.99
N SER A 49 -5.23 -18.99 5.53
CA SER A 49 -4.38 -18.02 4.84
C SER A 49 -4.54 -18.15 3.33
N HIS A 50 -4.40 -17.04 2.63
CA HIS A 50 -4.41 -17.04 1.17
C HIS A 50 -3.28 -16.18 0.63
N THR A 51 -2.45 -16.77 -0.22
CA THR A 51 -1.34 -16.09 -0.88
C THR A 51 -1.74 -15.63 -2.28
N TYR A 52 -1.57 -14.34 -2.54
CA TYR A 52 -1.85 -13.69 -3.80
C TYR A 52 -0.54 -13.39 -4.52
N ALA A 53 -0.36 -13.96 -5.70
CA ALA A 53 0.80 -13.67 -6.54
C ALA A 53 0.66 -12.30 -7.22
N LEU A 54 1.74 -11.53 -7.20
CA LEU A 54 1.88 -10.25 -7.87
C LEU A 54 2.76 -10.44 -9.11
N HIS A 55 2.20 -10.16 -10.28
CA HIS A 55 2.90 -10.34 -11.56
C HIS A 55 3.01 -9.01 -12.29
N LEU A 56 4.03 -8.90 -13.15
CA LEU A 56 4.09 -7.85 -14.15
C LEU A 56 2.91 -8.02 -15.10
N LEU A 57 2.17 -6.94 -15.32
CA LEU A 57 1.10 -6.88 -16.30
C LEU A 57 1.64 -6.23 -17.59
N PRO A 58 0.98 -6.45 -18.74
CA PRO A 58 1.27 -5.72 -19.97
C PRO A 58 1.13 -4.20 -19.78
N GLU A 59 1.73 -3.42 -20.68
CA GLU A 59 1.75 -1.95 -20.55
C GLU A 59 0.34 -1.34 -20.54
N GLU A 60 -0.59 -1.96 -21.26
CA GLU A 60 -1.99 -1.56 -21.34
C GLU A 60 -2.71 -1.67 -19.98
N GLU A 61 -2.24 -2.57 -19.11
CA GLU A 61 -2.80 -2.83 -17.78
C GLU A 61 -1.93 -2.26 -16.64
N ARG A 62 -0.90 -1.47 -16.97
CA ARG A 62 0.07 -0.95 -15.99
C ARG A 62 -0.57 -0.14 -14.86
N ALA A 63 -1.73 0.49 -15.11
CA ALA A 63 -2.47 1.20 -14.08
C ALA A 63 -2.92 0.28 -12.93
N ALA A 64 -3.21 -1.00 -13.22
CA ALA A 64 -3.61 -2.00 -12.24
C ALA A 64 -2.44 -2.88 -11.75
N GLU A 65 -1.22 -2.60 -12.19
CA GLU A 65 -0.05 -3.44 -11.92
C GLU A 65 0.47 -3.26 -10.48
N ALA A 66 -0.09 -4.05 -9.56
CA ALA A 66 0.22 -3.99 -8.14
C ALA A 66 1.70 -4.22 -7.80
N LEU A 67 2.42 -5.06 -8.56
CA LEU A 67 3.83 -5.37 -8.30
C LEU A 67 4.72 -4.12 -8.38
N THR A 68 4.61 -3.36 -9.47
CA THR A 68 5.36 -2.11 -9.66
C THR A 68 4.95 -1.05 -8.65
N HIS A 69 3.65 -0.84 -8.43
CA HIS A 69 3.18 0.21 -7.52
C HIS A 69 3.59 -0.06 -6.08
N LEU A 70 3.49 -1.31 -5.63
CA LEU A 70 3.90 -1.68 -4.27
C LEU A 70 5.42 -1.56 -4.08
N SER A 71 6.21 -1.97 -5.08
CA SER A 71 7.67 -1.80 -5.05
C SER A 71 8.07 -0.32 -4.96
N ARG A 72 7.46 0.53 -5.79
CA ARG A 72 7.68 1.98 -5.77
C ARG A 72 7.24 2.60 -4.45
N TRP A 73 6.15 2.12 -3.86
CA TRP A 73 5.70 2.59 -2.55
C TRP A 73 6.74 2.33 -1.46
N PHE A 74 7.25 1.10 -1.34
CA PHE A 74 8.28 0.76 -0.35
C PHE A 74 9.57 1.57 -0.56
N GLU A 75 9.98 1.75 -1.81
CA GLU A 75 11.13 2.58 -2.16
C GLU A 75 10.91 4.05 -1.82
N TYR A 76 9.74 4.60 -2.13
CA TYR A 76 9.36 5.97 -1.81
C TYR A 76 9.36 6.20 -0.31
N ALA A 77 8.73 5.32 0.47
CA ALA A 77 8.71 5.42 1.92
C ALA A 77 10.13 5.44 2.51
N ARG A 78 11.02 4.58 2.01
CA ARG A 78 12.42 4.55 2.45
C ARG A 78 13.20 5.80 2.05
N THR A 79 13.06 6.27 0.82
CA THR A 79 13.94 7.29 0.24
C THR A 79 13.44 8.72 0.44
N LYS A 80 12.12 8.93 0.44
CA LYS A 80 11.48 10.24 0.53
C LYS A 80 10.87 10.51 1.90
N LEU A 81 10.38 9.48 2.57
CA LEU A 81 9.84 9.60 3.93
C LEU A 81 10.85 9.18 5.01
N HIS A 82 12.05 8.73 4.60
CA HIS A 82 13.11 8.24 5.48
C HIS A 82 12.62 7.15 6.45
N HIS A 83 11.63 6.37 6.03
CA HIS A 83 11.04 5.33 6.86
C HIS A 83 11.88 4.06 6.83
N ASN A 84 12.14 3.50 8.01
CA ASN A 84 12.79 2.21 8.14
C ASN A 84 11.73 1.16 8.52
N TRP A 85 11.50 0.21 7.62
CA TRP A 85 10.43 -0.76 7.77
C TRP A 85 10.74 -1.80 8.84
N SER A 86 9.79 -2.02 9.74
CA SER A 86 9.76 -3.20 10.60
C SER A 86 8.78 -4.23 10.05
N GLU A 87 9.09 -5.51 10.23
CA GLU A 87 8.29 -6.65 9.76
C GLU A 87 6.85 -6.63 10.28
N ASP A 88 6.63 -6.10 11.48
CA ASP A 88 5.31 -6.06 12.13
C ASP A 88 4.48 -4.81 11.79
N GLU A 89 5.03 -3.87 11.01
CA GLU A 89 4.32 -2.67 10.58
C GLU A 89 3.34 -2.95 9.45
N TYR A 90 2.21 -2.23 9.46
CA TYR A 90 1.28 -2.23 8.34
C TYR A 90 1.93 -1.65 7.10
N ALA A 91 1.82 -2.36 5.97
CA ALA A 91 2.34 -1.93 4.68
C ALA A 91 1.70 -0.61 4.21
N PHE A 92 0.44 -0.39 4.60
CA PHE A 92 -0.32 0.81 4.34
C PHE A 92 -0.58 1.55 5.67
N PRO A 93 0.22 2.60 5.99
CA PRO A 93 0.09 3.33 7.24
C PRO A 93 -1.20 4.17 7.25
N SER A 94 -1.67 4.54 8.43
CA SER A 94 -2.85 5.40 8.53
C SER A 94 -2.52 6.85 8.17
N LEU A 95 -3.54 7.52 7.62
CA LEU A 95 -3.48 8.94 7.27
C LEU A 95 -4.05 9.76 8.44
N ILE A 96 -3.30 10.75 8.90
CA ILE A 96 -3.70 11.64 9.99
C ILE A 96 -3.80 13.09 9.51
N LYS A 97 -4.57 13.93 10.20
CA LYS A 97 -4.54 15.37 9.94
C LYS A 97 -3.31 15.98 10.58
N VAL A 98 -2.54 16.75 9.82
CA VAL A 98 -1.46 17.57 10.39
C VAL A 98 -2.10 18.74 11.15
N PRO A 99 -1.87 18.90 12.47
CA PRO A 99 -2.39 20.04 13.21
C PRO A 99 -1.83 21.32 12.60
N ARG A 100 -2.71 22.20 12.11
CA ARG A 100 -2.30 23.53 11.68
C ARG A 100 -1.99 24.32 12.96
N GLY A 101 -0.71 24.44 13.30
CA GLY A 101 -0.28 25.52 14.18
C GLY A 101 -0.83 26.84 13.63
N SER A 102 -1.30 27.73 14.51
CA SER A 102 -2.06 28.96 14.23
C SER A 102 -1.35 29.93 13.28
N ARG A 103 -1.16 29.57 12.02
CA ARG A 103 -0.64 30.45 10.98
C ARG A 103 -1.85 31.17 10.40
N LYS A 104 -2.04 32.43 10.80
CA LYS A 104 -3.05 33.36 10.25
C LYS A 104 -3.09 33.19 8.73
N ARG A 105 -4.20 32.69 8.18
CA ARG A 105 -4.39 32.56 6.74
C ARG A 105 -4.52 33.97 6.17
N ALA A 106 -3.63 34.37 5.27
CA ALA A 106 -3.97 35.39 4.29
C ALA A 106 -5.00 34.76 3.33
N ARG A 107 -6.14 35.43 3.14
CA ARG A 107 -7.15 35.05 2.14
C ARG A 107 -6.52 35.15 0.76
N GLY A 108 -6.59 34.08 -0.02
CA GLY A 108 -6.08 34.03 -1.40
C GLY A 108 -6.60 32.81 -2.13
N ASP A 109 -7.60 33.07 -2.96
CA ASP A 109 -8.12 32.38 -4.14
C ASP A 109 -8.42 30.87 -4.14
N ASP A 110 -9.67 30.58 -4.48
CA ASP A 110 -10.28 29.26 -4.64
C ASP A 110 -9.92 28.73 -6.04
N THR A 111 -8.70 28.23 -6.17
CA THR A 111 -8.32 27.39 -7.31
C THR A 111 -8.35 25.95 -6.82
N THR A 112 -8.98 25.04 -7.56
CA THR A 112 -8.97 23.59 -7.34
C THR A 112 -7.53 23.11 -7.16
N ASP A 113 -7.09 23.08 -5.90
CA ASP A 113 -5.68 23.22 -5.54
C ASP A 113 -5.08 21.82 -5.37
N ALA A 114 -3.90 21.61 -5.95
CA ALA A 114 -3.00 20.50 -5.63
C ALA A 114 -2.62 20.45 -4.13
N ARG A 115 -3.19 21.33 -3.29
CA ARG A 115 -3.07 21.42 -1.84
C ARG A 115 -4.08 20.59 -1.05
N ALA A 116 -5.01 19.86 -1.67
CA ALA A 116 -5.98 19.02 -0.94
C ALA A 116 -5.28 18.01 0.01
N PHE A 117 -4.14 17.46 -0.41
CA PHE A 117 -3.32 16.55 0.41
C PHE A 117 -2.26 17.21 1.28
N ALA A 118 -2.08 18.54 1.20
CA ALA A 118 -1.03 19.25 1.96
C ALA A 118 -1.25 19.24 3.49
N ASN A 119 -2.41 18.74 3.95
CA ASN A 119 -2.77 18.68 5.36
C ASN A 119 -2.84 17.24 5.91
N VAL A 120 -2.38 16.25 5.14
CA VAL A 120 -2.40 14.85 5.54
C VAL A 120 -0.99 14.41 5.93
N GLY A 121 -0.85 13.92 7.16
CA GLY A 121 0.36 13.28 7.68
C GLY A 121 0.22 11.76 7.67
N ILE A 122 1.33 11.07 7.86
CA ILE A 122 1.41 9.61 7.88
C ILE A 122 1.65 9.17 9.32
N LYS A 123 0.91 8.16 9.78
CA LYS A 123 1.14 7.49 11.06
C LYS A 123 1.47 6.03 10.83
N TRP A 124 2.74 5.71 11.03
CA TRP A 124 3.26 4.34 10.99
C TRP A 124 2.69 3.49 12.14
N CYS A 125 2.76 2.17 12.01
CA CYS A 125 2.30 1.19 13.00
C CYS A 125 0.79 1.22 13.33
N SER A 126 -0.01 2.01 12.62
CA SER A 126 -1.46 2.07 12.77
C SER A 126 -2.14 1.68 11.46
N PRO A 127 -3.12 0.76 11.47
CA PRO A 127 -3.79 0.36 10.25
C PRO A 127 -4.66 1.51 9.72
N MET A 128 -4.77 1.59 8.41
CA MET A 128 -5.71 2.51 7.78
C MET A 128 -7.16 2.02 8.05
N SER A 129 -8.03 2.91 8.51
CA SER A 129 -9.46 2.65 8.69
C SER A 129 -10.31 3.35 7.64
N ASP A 130 -11.47 2.79 7.32
CA ASP A 130 -12.45 3.34 6.35
C ASP A 130 -12.81 4.81 6.63
N SER A 131 -12.83 5.21 7.90
CA SER A 131 -13.09 6.58 8.36
C SER A 131 -12.06 7.62 7.88
N ASN A 132 -10.89 7.19 7.41
CA ASN A 132 -9.84 8.07 6.89
C ASN A 132 -10.01 8.38 5.40
N PHE A 133 -10.78 7.59 4.64
CA PHE A 133 -11.04 7.83 3.22
C PHE A 133 -12.10 8.93 3.00
N ALA A 134 -13.06 9.06 3.92
CA ALA A 134 -14.26 9.88 3.72
C ALA A 134 -14.12 11.38 4.04
N LYS A 135 -12.90 11.89 4.27
CA LYS A 135 -12.68 13.30 4.67
C LYS A 135 -11.54 13.98 3.90
N CYS A 136 -11.33 13.61 2.64
CA CYS A 136 -10.56 14.39 1.68
C CYS A 136 -11.52 15.25 0.85
#